data_AF-A0A9E7KX29-F1
#
_entry.id   AF-A0A9E7KX29-F1
#
_cell.length_a   1.000
_cell.length_b   1.000
_cell.length_c   1.000
_cell.angle_alpha   90.00
_cell.angle_beta   90.00
_cell.angle_gamma   90.00
#
_symmetry.space_group_name_H-M   'P 1'
#
loop_
_entity.id
_entity.type
_entity.pdbx_description
1 polymer ?
#
loop_
_entity_poly.entity_id
_entity_poly.type
_entity_poly.pdbx_seq_one_letter_code
_entity_poly.pdbx_strand_id
1 'polypeptide(L)'
;MASCLLALCALSCCLLSFTDSFRDEATGRVRYGLATLKGLWVIDGLKPLPPELAAGYRLGLVDLLHAFTSLLVFAAVALLDKNVASCFYPTPSEDTRQVLSALPVGIGVIGSTLLAAFPTSRHGIGFPLSPDT
;
A
#
# COMPACT_ATOMS: atom_id res chain seq x y z
N MET A 1 -8.83 -17.66 -12.19
CA MET A 1 -7.42 -17.23 -12.26
C MET A 1 -7.27 -15.72 -12.08
N ALA A 2 -7.96 -14.89 -12.87
CA ALA A 2 -7.93 -13.43 -12.74
C ALA A 2 -8.22 -12.93 -11.31
N SER A 3 -9.30 -13.42 -10.68
CA SER A 3 -9.65 -13.03 -9.29
C SER A 3 -8.57 -13.37 -8.27
N CYS A 4 -7.89 -14.52 -8.42
CA CYS A 4 -6.81 -14.91 -7.51
C CYS A 4 -5.59 -13.98 -7.67
N LEU A 5 -5.20 -13.69 -8.92
CA LEU A 5 -4.09 -12.77 -9.19
C LEU A 5 -4.40 -11.36 -8.68
N LEU A 6 -5.60 -10.85 -8.93
CA LEU A 6 -6.03 -9.54 -8.43
C LEU A 6 -6.08 -9.51 -6.90
N ALA A 7 -6.54 -10.58 -6.25
CA ALA A 7 -6.52 -10.68 -4.80
C ALA A 7 -5.09 -10.65 -4.24
N LEU A 8 -4.16 -11.37 -4.86
CA LEU A 8 -2.74 -11.37 -4.47
C LEU A 8 -2.10 -9.99 -4.69
N CYS A 9 -2.38 -9.34 -5.81
CA CYS A 9 -1.90 -7.99 -6.09
C CYS A 9 -2.48 -6.96 -5.11
N ALA A 10 -3.79 -7.00 -4.86
CA ALA A 10 -4.46 -6.14 -3.90
C ALA A 10 -3.90 -6.34 -2.47
N LEU A 11 -3.68 -7.60 -2.07
CA LEU A 11 -3.03 -7.93 -0.80
C LEU A 11 -1.62 -7.35 -0.75
N SER A 12 -0.83 -7.47 -1.82
CA SER A 12 0.51 -6.87 -1.89
C SER A 12 0.46 -5.35 -1.71
N CYS A 13 -0.41 -4.63 -2.45
CA CYS A 13 -0.58 -3.19 -2.32
C CYS A 13 -0.96 -2.76 -0.89
N CYS A 14 -1.84 -3.54 -0.25
CA CYS A 14 -2.24 -3.32 1.13
C CYS A 14 -1.07 -3.53 2.09
N LEU A 15 -0.38 -4.68 2.00
CA LEU A 15 0.76 -5.02 2.86
C LEU A 15 1.91 -4.03 2.74
N LEU A 16 2.20 -3.56 1.52
CA LEU A 16 3.24 -2.56 1.25
C LEU A 16 2.99 -1.25 2.01
N SER A 17 1.73 -0.86 2.22
CA SER A 17 1.36 0.35 2.97
C SER A 17 1.74 0.29 4.45
N PHE A 18 2.02 -0.90 4.98
CA PHE A 18 2.48 -1.12 6.35
C PHE A 18 3.99 -1.38 6.44
N THR A 19 4.70 -1.38 5.32
CA THR A 19 6.16 -1.54 5.34
C THR A 19 6.84 -0.25 5.70
N ASP A 20 7.93 -0.36 6.44
CA ASP A 20 8.80 0.76 6.78
C ASP A 20 10.25 0.32 6.73
N SER A 21 11.16 1.28 6.72
CA SER A 21 12.60 1.01 6.76
C SER A 21 13.30 1.78 7.86
N PHE A 22 14.47 1.27 8.23
CA PHE A 22 15.38 1.92 9.16
C PHE A 22 16.81 1.59 8.75
N ARG A 23 17.76 2.45 9.14
CA ARG A 23 19.19 2.19 8.94
C ARG A 23 19.75 1.53 10.19
N ASP A 24 20.41 0.41 10.00
CA ASP A 24 21.11 -0.30 11.06
C ASP A 24 22.42 0.44 11.39
N GLU A 25 22.54 0.99 12.59
CA GLU A 25 23.71 1.78 13.00
C GLU A 25 25.02 0.98 12.97
N ALA A 26 24.97 -0.33 13.18
CA ALA A 26 26.18 -1.17 13.23
C ALA A 26 26.70 -1.52 11.83
N THR A 27 25.81 -1.62 10.84
CA THR A 27 26.17 -2.07 9.48
C THR A 27 25.99 -1.02 8.40
N GLY A 28 25.32 0.09 8.71
CA GLY A 28 24.91 1.13 7.76
C GLY A 28 23.79 0.71 6.79
N ARG A 29 23.38 -0.56 6.80
CA ARG A 29 22.43 -1.11 5.83
C ARG A 29 20.99 -0.71 6.15
N VAL A 30 20.22 -0.44 5.09
CA VAL A 30 18.76 -0.26 5.20
C VAL A 30 18.10 -1.62 5.39
N ARG A 31 17.29 -1.73 6.43
CA ARG A 31 16.52 -2.93 6.77
C ARG A 31 15.04 -2.58 6.76
N TYR A 32 14.21 -3.55 6.37
CA TYR A 32 12.77 -3.38 6.20
C TYR A 32 12.00 -4.16 7.25
N GLY A 33 10.86 -3.62 7.65
CA GLY A 33 9.94 -4.28 8.56
C GLY A 33 8.48 -3.97 8.26
N LEU A 34 7.60 -4.72 8.94
CA LEU A 34 6.17 -4.53 8.92
C LEU A 34 5.72 -3.87 10.22
N ALA A 35 4.97 -2.78 10.12
CA ALA A 35 4.39 -2.11 11.28
C ALA A 35 3.34 -3.01 11.96
N THR A 36 3.44 -3.14 13.27
CA THR A 36 2.50 -3.89 14.12
C THR A 36 2.00 -3.02 15.26
N LEU A 37 0.99 -3.49 16.00
CA LEU A 37 0.50 -2.81 17.20
C LEU A 37 1.55 -2.68 18.31
N LYS A 38 2.62 -3.48 18.25
CA LYS A 38 3.72 -3.49 19.23
C LYS A 38 4.99 -2.78 18.75
N GLY A 39 5.07 -2.42 17.47
CA GLY A 39 6.25 -1.80 16.86
C GLY A 39 6.60 -2.45 15.52
N LEU A 40 7.85 -2.33 15.09
CA LEU A 40 8.32 -2.89 13.82
C LEU A 40 8.69 -4.38 13.94
N TRP A 41 8.11 -5.22 13.06
CA TRP A 41 8.56 -6.60 12.86
C TRP A 41 9.52 -6.67 11.67
N VAL A 42 10.79 -6.96 11.93
CA VAL A 42 11.83 -6.94 10.87
C VAL A 42 11.75 -8.20 10.01
N ILE A 43 11.76 -8.03 8.68
CA ILE A 43 11.47 -9.10 7.70
C ILE A 43 12.71 -9.98 7.43
N ASP A 44 13.92 -9.43 7.55
CA ASP A 44 15.16 -10.10 7.16
C ASP A 44 15.66 -11.20 8.12
N GLY A 45 14.92 -11.47 9.21
CA GLY A 45 15.26 -12.50 10.19
C GLY A 45 16.52 -12.20 11.02
N LEU A 46 17.13 -11.03 10.84
CA LEU A 46 18.25 -10.57 11.64
C LEU A 46 17.75 -9.99 12.99
N LYS A 47 18.67 -9.50 13.82
CA LYS A 47 18.35 -8.99 15.17
C LYS A 47 17.21 -7.94 15.10
N PRO A 48 16.12 -8.12 15.87
CA PRO A 48 15.04 -7.12 15.96
C PRO A 48 15.52 -5.79 16.55
N LEU A 49 14.78 -4.71 16.31
CA LEU A 49 15.03 -3.45 17.00
C LEU A 49 14.81 -3.61 18.52
N PRO A 50 15.59 -2.88 19.34
CA PRO A 50 15.24 -2.66 20.73
C PRO A 50 13.78 -2.20 20.87
N PRO A 51 13.01 -2.67 21.88
CA PRO A 51 11.59 -2.34 22.01
C PRO A 51 11.27 -0.85 22.02
N GLU A 52 12.15 -0.03 22.62
CA GLU A 52 11.96 1.42 22.69
C GLU A 52 12.01 2.09 21.30
N LEU A 53 12.95 1.67 20.45
CA LEU A 53 13.05 2.15 19.07
C LEU A 53 11.92 1.58 18.21
N ALA A 54 11.60 0.30 18.38
CA ALA A 54 10.51 -0.36 17.65
C ALA A 54 9.14 0.30 17.91
N ALA A 55 8.92 0.85 19.11
CA ALA A 55 7.67 1.52 19.49
C ALA A 55 7.38 2.77 18.63
N GLY A 56 8.41 3.42 18.08
CA GLY A 56 8.23 4.54 17.14
C GLY A 56 7.59 4.14 15.81
N TYR A 57 7.62 2.84 15.48
CA TYR A 57 7.11 2.30 14.23
C TYR A 57 5.73 1.65 14.35
N ARG A 58 5.02 1.86 15.47
CA ARG A 58 3.71 1.24 15.72
C ARG A 58 2.70 1.59 14.65
N LEU A 59 1.83 0.63 14.35
CA LEU A 59 0.73 0.80 13.40
C LEU A 59 -0.20 1.94 13.85
N GLY A 60 -0.44 2.90 12.95
CA GLY A 60 -1.34 4.04 13.15
C GLY A 60 -2.60 3.97 12.28
N LEU A 61 -3.59 4.81 12.60
CA LEU A 61 -4.81 4.93 11.80
C LEU A 61 -4.54 5.46 10.39
N VAL A 62 -3.54 6.34 10.25
CA VAL A 62 -3.09 6.86 8.96
C VAL A 62 -2.57 5.73 8.07
N ASP A 63 -1.91 4.72 8.63
CA ASP A 63 -1.44 3.56 7.86
C ASP A 63 -2.64 2.78 7.27
N LEU A 64 -3.72 2.60 8.04
CA LEU A 64 -4.95 1.94 7.57
C LEU A 64 -5.66 2.75 6.47
N LEU A 65 -5.69 4.08 6.61
CA LEU A 65 -6.24 4.98 5.59
C LEU A 65 -5.48 4.85 4.27
N HIS A 66 -4.15 4.81 4.32
CA HIS A 66 -3.32 4.63 3.13
C HIS A 66 -3.53 3.25 2.51
N ALA A 67 -3.56 2.20 3.32
CA ALA A 67 -3.80 0.84 2.82
C ALA A 67 -5.16 0.71 2.10
N PHE A 68 -6.22 1.30 2.68
CA PHE A 68 -7.54 1.35 2.05
C PHE A 68 -7.53 2.17 0.75
N THR A 69 -6.87 3.33 0.76
CA THR A 69 -6.75 4.18 -0.43
C THR A 69 -5.99 3.47 -1.54
N SER A 70 -4.90 2.78 -1.22
CA SER A 70 -4.12 1.94 -2.16
C SER A 70 -4.98 0.83 -2.77
N LEU A 71 -5.85 0.19 -1.99
CA LEU A 71 -6.80 -0.82 -2.50
C LEU A 71 -7.82 -0.21 -3.48
N LEU A 72 -8.38 0.95 -3.17
CA LEU A 72 -9.31 1.65 -4.07
C LEU A 72 -8.63 2.03 -5.38
N VAL A 73 -7.44 2.63 -5.31
CA VAL A 73 -6.65 3.02 -6.49
C VAL A 73 -6.28 1.80 -7.32
N PHE A 74 -5.84 0.71 -6.68
CA PHE A 74 -5.57 -0.55 -7.39
C PHE A 74 -6.82 -1.08 -8.09
N ALA A 75 -7.97 -1.11 -7.42
CA ALA A 75 -9.22 -1.56 -8.01
C ALA A 75 -9.64 -0.69 -9.21
N ALA A 76 -9.50 0.63 -9.10
CA ALA A 76 -9.75 1.56 -10.20
C ALA A 76 -8.86 1.27 -11.41
N VAL A 77 -7.56 1.10 -11.20
CA VAL A 77 -6.59 0.81 -12.27
C VAL A 77 -6.84 -0.56 -12.88
N ALA A 78 -7.16 -1.57 -12.07
CA ALA A 78 -7.49 -2.90 -12.56
C ALA A 78 -8.75 -2.90 -13.43
N LEU A 79 -9.79 -2.15 -13.05
CA LEU A 79 -11.04 -2.05 -13.81
C LEU A 79 -10.92 -1.20 -15.08
N LEU A 80 -9.88 -0.38 -15.22
CA LEU A 80 -9.55 0.30 -16.48
C LEU A 80 -9.01 -0.66 -17.55
N ASP A 81 -8.43 -1.79 -17.15
CA ASP A 81 -7.97 -2.80 -18.09
C ASP A 81 -9.17 -3.59 -18.67
N LYS A 82 -9.30 -3.58 -19.99
CA LYS A 82 -10.44 -4.21 -20.69
C LYS A 82 -10.49 -5.73 -20.49
N ASN A 83 -9.34 -6.39 -20.37
CA ASN A 83 -9.29 -7.84 -20.15
C ASN A 83 -9.74 -8.18 -18.74
N VAL A 84 -9.30 -7.41 -17.74
CA VAL A 84 -9.78 -7.55 -16.36
C VAL A 84 -11.27 -7.23 -16.28
N ALA A 85 -11.72 -6.09 -16.81
CA ALA A 85 -13.11 -5.67 -16.78
C ALA A 85 -14.04 -6.73 -17.42
N SER A 86 -13.67 -7.29 -18.57
CA SER A 86 -14.46 -8.34 -19.24
C SER A 86 -14.53 -9.66 -18.45
N CYS A 87 -13.57 -9.95 -17.56
CA CYS A 87 -13.65 -11.13 -16.68
C CYS A 87 -14.76 -11.00 -15.62
N PHE A 88 -15.08 -9.79 -15.17
CA PHE A 88 -16.08 -9.54 -14.11
C PHE A 88 -17.39 -8.99 -14.64
N TYR A 89 -17.34 -8.25 -15.76
CA TYR A 89 -18.47 -7.63 -16.43
C TYR A 89 -18.44 -7.96 -17.92
N PRO A 90 -18.67 -9.23 -18.31
CA PRO A 90 -18.59 -9.65 -19.72
C PRO A 90 -19.68 -9.02 -20.59
N THR A 91 -20.87 -8.79 -20.03
CA THR A 91 -22.00 -8.12 -20.68
C THR A 91 -22.54 -7.04 -19.74
N PRO A 92 -21.83 -5.90 -19.60
CA PRO A 92 -22.25 -4.83 -18.69
C PRO A 92 -23.48 -4.12 -19.24
N SER A 93 -24.41 -3.76 -18.35
CA SER A 93 -25.49 -2.82 -18.69
C SER A 93 -24.94 -1.43 -19.02
N GLU A 94 -25.73 -0.58 -19.66
CA GLU A 94 -25.34 0.81 -19.95
C GLU A 94 -24.98 1.58 -18.65
N ASP A 95 -25.77 1.42 -17.59
CA ASP A 95 -25.47 2.00 -16.28
C ASP A 95 -24.10 1.52 -15.73
N THR A 96 -23.81 0.22 -15.87
CA THR A 96 -22.54 -0.36 -15.42
C THR A 96 -21.36 0.22 -16.21
N ARG A 97 -21.51 0.38 -17.53
CA ARG A 97 -20.48 1.02 -18.38
C ARG A 97 -20.21 2.45 -17.95
N GLN A 98 -21.26 3.21 -17.67
CA GLN A 98 -21.15 4.57 -17.19
C GLN A 98 -20.38 4.61 -15.86
N VAL A 99 -20.76 3.77 -14.89
CA VAL A 99 -20.05 3.67 -13.60
C VAL A 99 -18.58 3.29 -13.81
N LEU A 100 -18.29 2.24 -14.59
CA LEU A 100 -16.90 1.79 -14.84
C LEU A 100 -16.04 2.88 -15.49
N SER A 101 -16.61 3.74 -16.32
CA SER A 101 -15.88 4.84 -16.96
C SER A 101 -15.62 6.02 -16.03
N ALA A 102 -16.53 6.33 -15.11
CA ALA A 102 -16.41 7.47 -14.19
C ALA A 102 -15.67 7.13 -12.90
N LEU A 103 -15.78 5.88 -12.43
CA LEU A 103 -15.26 5.42 -11.14
C LEU A 103 -13.74 5.69 -10.96
N PRO A 104 -12.85 5.44 -11.96
CA PRO A 104 -11.43 5.68 -11.78
C PRO A 104 -11.08 7.16 -11.57
N VAL A 105 -11.80 8.07 -12.22
CA VAL A 105 -11.62 9.51 -12.02
C VAL A 105 -12.01 9.91 -10.60
N GLY A 106 -13.17 9.44 -10.12
CA GLY A 106 -13.64 9.71 -8.76
C GLY A 106 -12.67 9.17 -7.70
N ILE A 107 -12.20 7.94 -7.86
CA ILE A 107 -11.20 7.33 -6.96
C ILE A 107 -9.88 8.10 -7.02
N GLY A 108 -9.44 8.53 -8.20
CA GLY A 108 -8.23 9.34 -8.36
C GLY A 108 -8.31 10.63 -7.56
N VAL A 109 -9.40 11.39 -7.71
CA VAL A 109 -9.61 12.67 -6.98
C VAL A 109 -9.64 12.45 -5.48
N ILE A 110 -10.43 11.48 -5.00
CA ILE A 110 -10.56 11.19 -3.56
C ILE A 110 -9.23 10.69 -3.01
N GLY A 111 -8.59 9.75 -3.70
CA GLY A 111 -7.33 9.15 -3.30
C GLY A 111 -6.20 10.17 -3.22
N SER A 112 -6.03 11.01 -4.24
CA SER A 112 -5.04 12.10 -4.22
C SER A 112 -5.30 13.08 -3.07
N THR A 113 -6.57 13.41 -2.80
CA THR A 113 -6.93 14.31 -1.70
C THR A 113 -6.58 13.69 -0.35
N LEU A 114 -6.92 12.43 -0.12
CA LEU A 114 -6.63 11.72 1.14
C LEU A 114 -5.13 11.59 1.38
N LEU A 115 -4.37 11.20 0.36
CA LEU A 115 -2.91 11.07 0.46
C LEU A 115 -2.23 12.42 0.72
N ALA A 116 -2.74 13.50 0.14
CA ALA A 116 -2.21 14.85 0.38
C ALA A 116 -2.59 15.39 1.78
N ALA A 117 -3.82 15.17 2.23
CA ALA A 117 -4.32 15.66 3.51
C ALA A 117 -3.75 14.88 4.71
N PHE A 118 -3.46 13.61 4.52
CA PHE A 118 -2.91 12.72 5.54
C PHE A 118 -1.60 12.13 5.02
N PRO A 119 -0.47 12.84 5.06
CA PRO A 119 0.80 12.29 4.59
C PRO A 119 1.28 11.16 5.51
N THR A 120 1.89 10.13 4.91
CA THR A 120 2.58 9.08 5.66
C THR A 120 4.02 9.48 5.99
N SER A 121 4.52 9.08 7.17
CA SER A 121 5.93 9.17 7.55
C SER A 121 6.71 7.88 7.25
N ARG A 122 6.04 6.86 6.71
CA ARG A 122 6.64 5.56 6.39
C ARG A 122 7.55 5.67 5.17
N HIS A 123 8.69 5.02 5.23
CA HIS A 123 9.64 4.88 4.13
C HIS A 123 9.83 3.40 3.84
N GLY A 124 8.76 2.75 3.39
CA GLY A 124 8.70 1.32 3.12
C GLY A 124 9.39 0.91 1.81
N ILE A 125 9.06 -0.29 1.36
CA ILE A 125 9.57 -0.83 0.09
C ILE A 125 9.06 0.04 -1.06
N GLY A 126 9.96 0.48 -1.94
CA GLY A 126 9.64 1.34 -3.08
C GLY A 126 9.81 2.84 -2.82
N PHE A 127 10.17 3.25 -1.61
CA PHE A 127 10.55 4.63 -1.31
C PHE A 127 12.02 4.89 -1.67
N PRO A 128 12.37 6.12 -2.08
CA PRO A 128 13.77 6.50 -2.29
C PRO A 128 14.55 6.45 -0.97
N LEU A 129 15.78 5.96 -1.04
CA LEU A 129 16.68 5.93 0.12
C LEU A 129 17.31 7.29 0.33
N SER A 130 17.37 7.74 1.59
CA SER A 130 18.20 8.90 1.95
C SER A 130 19.67 8.58 1.71
N PRO A 131 20.53 9.53 1.31
CA PRO A 131 21.97 9.30 1.15
C PRO A 131 22.63 8.77 2.43
N ASP A 132 23.74 8.06 2.28
CA ASP A 132 24.61 7.73 3.42
C ASP A 132 25.27 9.04 3.89
N THR A 133 24.93 9.50 5.09
CA THR A 133 25.55 10.66 5.76
C THR A 133 26.76 10.25 6.57
#